data_AF-A0A5B7FIY6-F1
#
_entry.id   AF-A0A5B7FIY6-F1
#
_cell.length_a   1.000
_cell.length_b   1.000
_cell.length_c   1.000
_cell.angle_alpha   90.00
_cell.angle_beta   90.00
_cell.angle_gamma   90.00
#
_symmetry.space_group_name_H-M   'P 1'
#
loop_
_entity.id
_entity.type
_entity.pdbx_description
1 polymer ?
#
loop_
_entity_poly.entity_id
_entity_poly.type
_entity_poly.pdbx_seq_one_letter_code
_entity_poly.pdbx_strand_id
1 'polypeptide(L)'
;MEGRVLQEKLLGYTGHIEFDSYGFRTEFTMDIIQLGPNNLTKVGTWNKKTGTNYTRTQNETIKDVIQGLHNKTLIVSFAFQEQDDEQVERHAEGTYRGGVWESVCYE
;
A
#
# COMPACT_ATOMS: atom_id res chain seq x y z
N MET A 1 -29.35 -44.91 12.02
CA MET A 1 -29.90 -44.01 10.98
C MET A 1 -29.01 -42.80 10.97
N GLU A 2 -28.00 -42.77 10.10
CA GLU A 2 -27.18 -41.57 9.92
C GLU A 2 -28.03 -40.51 9.22
N GLY A 3 -28.27 -39.41 9.94
CA GLY A 3 -28.96 -38.26 9.40
C GLY A 3 -28.15 -37.67 8.26
N ARG A 4 -28.72 -37.70 7.06
CA ARG A 4 -28.16 -37.04 5.89
C ARG A 4 -28.29 -35.53 6.14
N VAL A 5 -27.19 -34.88 6.51
CA VAL A 5 -27.14 -33.41 6.57
C VAL A 5 -27.37 -32.92 5.15
N LEU A 6 -28.51 -32.26 4.92
CA LEU A 6 -28.75 -31.57 3.67
C LEU A 6 -27.67 -30.49 3.56
N GLN A 7 -26.94 -30.49 2.45
CA GLN A 7 -25.94 -29.47 2.13
C GLN A 7 -26.69 -28.18 1.81
N GLU A 8 -27.30 -27.57 2.83
CA GLU A 8 -27.95 -26.28 2.71
C GLU A 8 -26.86 -25.24 2.49
N LYS A 9 -26.97 -24.51 1.38
CA LYS A 9 -26.12 -23.36 1.13
C LYS A 9 -26.36 -22.33 2.24
N LEU A 10 -25.47 -22.29 3.22
CA LEU A 10 -25.55 -21.35 4.31
C LEU A 10 -25.11 -19.97 3.78
N LEU A 11 -25.95 -18.95 4.01
CA LEU A 11 -25.67 -17.56 3.68
C LEU A 11 -25.54 -16.77 4.99
N GLY A 12 -24.38 -16.16 5.22
CA GLY A 12 -24.12 -15.34 6.40
C GLY A 12 -23.56 -13.96 6.05
N TYR A 13 -23.12 -13.21 7.06
CA TYR A 13 -22.52 -11.88 6.87
C TYR A 13 -21.26 -11.89 5.99
N THR A 14 -20.56 -13.02 5.94
CA THR A 14 -19.39 -13.23 5.08
C THR A 14 -19.75 -13.81 3.71
N GLY A 15 -21.01 -13.74 3.30
CA GLY A 15 -21.51 -14.33 2.06
C GLY A 15 -21.73 -15.85 2.16
N HIS A 16 -21.52 -16.55 1.05
CA HIS A 16 -21.73 -17.98 0.96
C HIS A 16 -20.71 -18.75 1.81
N ILE A 17 -21.18 -19.71 2.59
CA ILE A 17 -20.35 -20.53 3.47
C ILE A 17 -20.41 -21.98 2.98
N GLU A 18 -19.24 -22.52 2.65
CA GLU A 18 -19.01 -23.90 2.21
C GLU A 18 -17.70 -24.41 2.83
N PHE A 19 -17.65 -25.69 3.21
CA PHE A 19 -16.49 -26.32 3.84
C PHE A 19 -16.03 -27.55 3.03
N ASP A 20 -14.74 -27.86 3.07
CA ASP A 20 -14.21 -29.13 2.57
C ASP A 20 -14.40 -30.29 3.57
N SER A 21 -13.96 -31.48 3.18
CA SER A 21 -14.00 -32.69 4.02
C SER A 21 -13.18 -32.60 5.31
N TYR A 22 -12.29 -31.62 5.43
CA TYR A 22 -11.47 -31.37 6.61
C TYR A 22 -12.04 -30.24 7.48
N GLY A 23 -13.14 -29.60 7.05
CA GLY A 23 -13.79 -28.51 7.77
C GLY A 23 -13.19 -27.13 7.49
N PHE A 24 -12.34 -26.97 6.46
CA PHE A 24 -11.85 -25.65 6.05
C PHE A 24 -12.84 -24.97 5.12
N ARG A 25 -13.04 -23.66 5.30
CA ARG A 25 -13.90 -22.89 4.41
C ARG A 25 -13.26 -22.78 3.01
N THR A 26 -13.98 -23.19 1.99
CA THR A 26 -13.45 -23.31 0.61
C THR A 26 -13.91 -22.21 -0.33
N GLU A 27 -15.09 -21.63 -0.08
CA GLU A 27 -15.68 -20.58 -0.91
C GLU A 27 -15.88 -19.31 -0.09
N PHE A 28 -15.17 -18.25 -0.48
CA PHE A 28 -15.32 -16.91 0.08
C PHE A 28 -14.77 -15.86 -0.88
N THR A 29 -15.36 -14.67 -0.80
CA THR A 29 -14.92 -13.46 -1.50
C THR A 29 -14.39 -12.47 -0.48
N MET A 30 -13.27 -11.84 -0.78
CA MET A 30 -12.65 -10.80 0.04
C MET A 30 -12.79 -9.45 -0.66
N ASP A 31 -12.99 -8.40 0.13
CA ASP A 31 -12.99 -7.04 -0.36
C ASP A 31 -11.56 -6.48 -0.31
N ILE A 32 -11.13 -5.85 -1.41
CA ILE A 32 -9.86 -5.12 -1.45
C ILE A 32 -10.16 -3.67 -1.08
N ILE A 33 -9.67 -3.24 0.07
CA ILE A 33 -9.90 -1.89 0.60
C ILE A 33 -8.61 -1.08 0.49
N GLN A 34 -8.72 0.14 -0.01
CA GLN A 34 -7.63 1.11 -0.04
C GLN A 34 -7.86 2.20 1.00
N LEU A 35 -6.77 2.56 1.69
CA LEU A 35 -6.70 3.77 2.48
C LEU A 35 -6.37 4.96 1.57
N GLY A 36 -7.33 5.87 1.42
CA GLY A 36 -7.15 7.18 0.82
C GLY A 36 -6.87 8.25 1.88
N PRO A 37 -6.66 9.51 1.46
CA PRO A 37 -6.36 10.61 2.37
C PRO A 37 -7.43 10.85 3.46
N ASN A 38 -8.70 10.60 3.11
CA ASN A 38 -9.84 10.94 3.96
C ASN A 38 -10.76 9.74 4.25
N ASN A 39 -10.57 8.60 3.59
CA ASN A 39 -11.52 7.49 3.66
C ASN A 39 -10.88 6.13 3.35
N LEU A 40 -11.57 5.07 3.78
CA LEU A 40 -11.37 3.71 3.31
C LEU A 40 -12.35 3.46 2.16
N THR A 41 -11.85 3.05 1.00
CA THR A 41 -12.68 2.78 -0.18
C THR A 41 -12.47 1.36 -0.67
N LYS A 42 -13.56 0.68 -1.01
CA LYS A 42 -13.48 -0.61 -1.69
C LYS A 42 -13.05 -0.40 -3.14
N VAL A 43 -11.91 -0.99 -3.51
CA VAL A 43 -11.29 -0.85 -4.83
C VAL A 43 -11.31 -2.14 -5.63
N GLY A 44 -11.86 -3.22 -5.06
CA GLY A 44 -11.98 -4.48 -5.75
C GLY A 44 -12.52 -5.60 -4.88
N THR A 45 -12.54 -6.78 -5.48
CA THR A 45 -12.83 -8.04 -4.81
C THR A 45 -11.79 -9.09 -5.19
N TRP A 46 -11.60 -10.08 -4.34
CA TRP A 46 -10.77 -11.23 -4.62
C TRP A 46 -11.52 -12.50 -4.27
N ASN A 47 -11.41 -13.53 -5.11
CA ASN A 47 -11.83 -14.87 -4.76
C ASN A 47 -10.83 -15.90 -5.33
N LYS A 48 -10.91 -17.12 -4.83
CA LYS A 48 -10.00 -18.21 -5.20
C LYS A 48 -10.06 -18.58 -6.70
N LYS A 49 -11.20 -18.40 -7.37
CA LYS A 49 -11.45 -18.85 -8.75
C LYS A 49 -10.96 -17.85 -9.80
N THR A 50 -11.21 -16.57 -9.58
CA THR A 50 -10.94 -15.49 -10.55
C THR A 50 -9.75 -14.62 -10.16
N GLY A 51 -9.24 -14.75 -8.93
CA GLY A 51 -8.22 -13.86 -8.41
C GLY A 51 -8.76 -12.46 -8.13
N THR A 52 -7.92 -11.44 -8.29
CA THR A 52 -8.26 -10.03 -8.03
C THR A 52 -9.08 -9.44 -9.18
N ASN A 53 -10.19 -8.81 -8.83
CA ASN A 53 -10.99 -7.98 -9.72
C ASN A 53 -11.03 -6.55 -9.17
N TYR A 54 -10.28 -5.65 -9.79
CA TYR A 54 -10.23 -4.24 -9.44
C TYR A 54 -11.35 -3.48 -10.15
N THR A 55 -12.05 -2.63 -9.42
CA THR A 55 -13.16 -1.82 -9.96
C THR A 55 -12.70 -0.47 -10.50
N ARG A 56 -11.43 -0.11 -10.28
CA ARG A 56 -10.88 1.17 -10.73
C ARG A 56 -10.59 1.19 -12.21
N THR A 57 -10.86 2.34 -12.81
CA THR A 57 -10.39 2.67 -14.15
C THR A 57 -8.93 3.13 -14.12
N GLN A 58 -8.22 2.97 -15.24
CA GLN A 58 -6.84 3.46 -15.38
C GLN A 58 -6.72 4.96 -15.07
N ASN A 59 -7.72 5.76 -15.49
CA ASN A 59 -7.76 7.19 -15.23
C ASN A 59 -7.87 7.53 -13.74
N GLU A 60 -8.64 6.77 -12.96
CA GLU A 60 -8.73 6.97 -11.50
C GLU A 60 -7.40 6.66 -10.83
N THR A 61 -6.75 5.56 -11.22
CA THR A 61 -5.42 5.21 -10.71
C THR A 61 -4.40 6.31 -10.98
N ILE A 62 -4.37 6.86 -12.20
CA ILE A 62 -3.45 7.95 -12.56
C ILE A 62 -3.78 9.23 -11.76
N LYS A 63 -5.06 9.58 -11.63
CA LYS A 63 -5.48 10.74 -10.84
C LYS A 63 -5.03 10.63 -9.38
N ASP A 64 -5.17 9.45 -8.77
CA ASP A 64 -4.75 9.24 -7.39
C ASP A 64 -3.23 9.36 -7.22
N VAL A 65 -2.45 8.86 -8.19
CA VAL A 65 -1.00 9.03 -8.18
C VAL A 65 -0.64 10.52 -8.24
N ILE A 66 -1.25 11.28 -9.16
CA ILE A 66 -0.99 12.71 -9.31
C ILE A 66 -1.41 13.49 -8.06
N GLN A 67 -2.60 13.22 -7.51
CA GLN A 67 -3.06 13.81 -6.25
C GLN A 67 -2.14 13.45 -5.09
N GLY A 68 -1.67 12.20 -5.07
CA GLY A 68 -0.68 11.72 -4.12
C GLY A 68 0.66 12.42 -4.25
N LEU A 69 0.98 13.12 -5.33
CA LEU A 69 2.21 13.91 -5.47
C LEU A 69 2.03 15.39 -5.12
N HIS A 70 0.78 15.84 -4.94
CA HIS A 70 0.50 17.24 -4.64
C HIS A 70 1.12 17.66 -3.31
N ASN A 71 1.85 18.78 -3.31
CA ASN A 71 2.59 19.30 -2.15
C ASN A 71 3.54 18.29 -1.49
N LYS A 72 4.08 17.33 -2.25
CA LYS A 72 5.18 16.48 -1.78
C LYS A 72 6.51 17.04 -2.27
N THR A 73 7.48 17.10 -1.36
CA THR A 73 8.88 17.42 -1.67
C THR A 73 9.69 16.14 -1.67
N LEU A 74 10.69 16.08 -2.55
CA LEU A 74 11.70 15.03 -2.51
C LEU A 74 12.72 15.39 -1.42
N ILE A 75 12.97 14.48 -0.49
CA ILE A 75 14.12 14.59 0.41
C ILE A 75 15.33 14.07 -0.36
N VAL A 76 16.31 14.95 -0.57
CA VAL A 76 17.56 14.62 -1.26
C VAL A 76 18.66 14.52 -0.22
N SER A 77 19.35 13.38 -0.18
CA SER A 77 20.56 13.17 0.63
C SER A 77 21.71 12.83 -0.30
N PHE A 78 22.87 13.45 -0.07
CA PHE A 78 24.13 13.10 -0.72
C PHE A 78 25.24 13.06 0.33
N ALA A 79 26.35 12.40 -0.02
CA ALA A 79 27.58 12.41 0.77
C ALA A 79 28.75 12.72 -0.16
N PHE A 80 29.65 13.59 0.29
CA PHE A 80 30.95 13.82 -0.36
C PHE A 80 32.05 13.35 0.60
N GLN A 81 33.07 12.72 0.06
CA GLN A 81 34.30 12.43 0.78
C GLN A 81 35.34 13.47 0.33
N GLU A 82 35.73 14.38 1.23
CA GLU A 82 36.92 15.21 1.02
C GLU A 82 38.16 14.31 1.14
N GLN A 83 38.97 14.27 0.08
CA GLN A 83 40.30 13.68 0.15
C GLN A 83 41.27 14.76 0.61
N ASP A 84 41.95 14.46 1.72
CA ASP A 84 42.95 15.26 2.42
C ASP A 84 42.40 16.36 3.35
N ASP A 85 41.94 15.95 4.54
CA ASP A 85 42.36 16.58 5.80
C ASP A 85 42.00 15.69 7.00
N GLU A 86 42.81 15.80 8.04
CA GLU A 86 42.75 15.10 9.32
C GLU A 86 41.31 15.01 9.87
N GLN A 87 40.92 13.82 10.36
CA GLN A 87 39.57 13.42 10.78
C GLN A 87 38.86 14.45 11.69
N VAL A 88 38.19 15.44 11.09
CA VAL A 88 37.23 16.31 11.78
C VAL A 88 35.86 16.01 11.18
N GLU A 89 35.02 15.30 11.91
CA GLU A 89 33.60 15.15 11.54
C GLU A 89 32.91 16.51 11.64
N ARG A 90 32.83 17.23 10.51
CA ARG A 90 32.04 18.46 10.42
C ARG A 90 30.61 18.08 10.06
N HIS A 91 29.70 18.25 11.00
CA HIS A 91 28.27 18.14 10.73
C HIS A 91 27.82 19.39 9.95
N ALA A 92 27.49 19.22 8.67
CA ALA A 92 26.92 20.27 7.84
C ALA A 92 25.41 20.08 7.71
N GLU A 93 24.64 21.09 8.12
CA GLU A 93 23.22 21.17 7.82
C GLU A 93 23.03 22.07 6.60
N GLY A 94 22.22 21.64 5.63
CA GLY A 94 21.99 22.38 4.39
C GLY A 94 20.61 22.17 3.81
N THR A 95 20.16 23.15 3.02
CA THR A 95 18.85 23.11 2.35
C THR A 95 19.06 23.21 0.84
N TYR A 96 18.34 22.39 0.08
CA TYR A 96 18.29 22.51 -1.37
C TYR A 96 17.16 23.47 -1.78
N ARG A 97 17.50 24.58 -2.44
CA ARG A 97 16.52 25.53 -2.99
C ARG A 97 16.87 25.87 -4.44
N GLY A 98 15.91 25.67 -5.34
CA GLY A 98 16.01 26.17 -6.72
C GLY A 98 17.17 25.59 -7.55
N GLY A 99 17.69 24.41 -7.23
CA GLY A 99 18.82 23.81 -7.95
C GLY A 99 20.19 24.01 -7.27
N VAL A 100 20.25 24.75 -6.18
CA VAL A 100 21.49 25.06 -5.45
C VAL A 100 21.42 24.47 -4.05
N TRP A 101 22.51 23.84 -3.61
CA TRP A 101 22.68 23.41 -2.23
C TRP A 101 23.40 24.50 -1.45
N GLU A 102 22.73 25.04 -0.43
CA GLU A 102 23.29 26.01 0.48
C GLU A 102 23.58 25.31 1.82
N SER A 103 24.80 25.44 2.32
CA SER A 103 25.21 24.91 3.62
C SER A 103 25.84 25.99 4.49
N VAL A 104 25.67 25.83 5.80
CA VAL A 104 26.41 26.59 6.81
C VAL A 104 27.33 25.61 7.52
N CYS A 105 28.64 25.87 7.49
CA CYS A 105 29.60 25.11 8.27
C CYS A 105 29.71 25.76 9.66
N TYR A 106 29.44 24.99 10.70
CA TYR A 106 29.74 25.40 12.08
C TYR A 106 31.19 25.00 12.42
N GLU A 107 31.88 25.85 13.19
CA GLU A 107 33.23 25.59 13.74
C GLU A 107 33.19 24.65 14.94
#